data_AF-A0A3Q9VZ46-F1
#
_entry.id   AF-A0A3Q9VZ46-F1
#
_cell.length_a   1.000
_cell.length_b   1.000
_cell.length_c   1.000
_cell.angle_alpha   90.00
_cell.angle_beta   90.00
_cell.angle_gamma   90.00
#
_symmetry.space_group_name_H-M   'P 1'
#
loop_
_entity.id
_entity.type
_entity.pdbx_description
1 polymer ?
#
loop_
_entity_poly.entity_id
_entity_poly.type
_entity_poly.pdbx_seq_one_letter_code
_entity_poly.pdbx_strand_id
1 'polypeptide(L)'
;CFCNPGACQWFLGLSNTDILKQYESGHICSDYNDLIDGLPTGAVRVSFGYMTRKADVDKVINMIEECYLKAPAERLSRIDIAKLPKALMHIPDKLKPKLKEICIYPIKSCGAFKIVDSWPLTSTGFLYDRGWMIVDASGMALTQKHHSRLCLIRPIINRQRETMELTFTGMKSVDVSLENTSKGTNVVNASVCQSKVCDDLVSGYDCGDTVAQWL
;
A
#
# COMPACT_ATOMS: atom_id res chain seq x y z
N CYS A 1 -4.42 -15.85 15.06
CA CYS A 1 -4.21 -17.27 14.67
C CYS A 1 -5.45 -17.79 13.96
N PHE A 2 -5.56 -17.57 12.63
CA PHE A 2 -6.70 -18.00 11.83
C PHE A 2 -8.01 -17.88 12.64
N CYS A 3 -8.76 -18.98 12.76
CA CYS A 3 -10.02 -19.01 13.50
C CYS A 3 -9.89 -19.67 14.90
N ASN A 4 -8.68 -19.75 15.46
CA ASN A 4 -8.40 -20.28 16.80
C ASN A 4 -7.54 -19.29 17.61
N PRO A 5 -8.15 -18.26 18.23
CA PRO A 5 -7.43 -17.25 19.00
C PRO A 5 -6.71 -17.82 20.23
N GLY A 6 -7.28 -18.86 20.87
CA GLY A 6 -6.67 -19.50 22.04
C GLY A 6 -5.31 -20.12 21.77
N ALA A 7 -5.06 -20.62 20.55
CA ALA A 7 -3.73 -21.09 20.16
C ALA A 7 -2.71 -19.94 20.14
N CYS A 8 -3.05 -18.79 19.57
CA CYS A 8 -2.16 -17.62 19.59
C CYS A 8 -1.96 -17.10 21.00
N GLN A 9 -3.03 -17.07 21.80
CA GLN A 9 -2.95 -16.67 23.19
C GLN A 9 -1.87 -17.47 23.93
N TRP A 10 -1.90 -18.79 23.78
CA TRP A 10 -0.94 -19.68 24.41
C TRP A 10 0.48 -19.50 23.84
N PHE A 11 0.65 -19.54 22.52
CA PHE A 11 1.98 -19.49 21.89
C PHE A 11 2.69 -18.14 22.03
N LEU A 12 1.93 -17.04 22.02
CA LEU A 12 2.46 -15.68 22.12
C LEU A 12 2.47 -15.16 23.56
N GLY A 13 1.99 -15.95 24.53
CA GLY A 13 1.93 -15.57 25.94
C GLY A 13 1.00 -14.40 26.22
N LEU A 14 -0.08 -14.26 25.45
CA LEU A 14 -1.03 -13.15 25.59
C LEU A 14 -1.95 -13.38 26.80
N SER A 15 -2.25 -12.31 27.52
CA SER A 15 -3.23 -12.36 28.61
C SER A 15 -4.67 -12.40 28.08
N ASN A 16 -5.63 -12.76 28.92
CA ASN A 16 -7.05 -12.66 28.58
C ASN A 16 -7.44 -11.22 28.21
N THR A 17 -6.82 -10.23 28.84
CA THR A 17 -7.04 -8.82 28.56
C THR A 17 -6.54 -8.42 27.17
N ASP A 18 -5.40 -8.97 26.74
CA ASP A 18 -4.86 -8.72 25.40
C ASP A 18 -5.78 -9.29 24.32
N ILE A 19 -6.30 -10.51 24.52
CA ILE A 19 -7.27 -11.12 23.60
C ILE A 19 -8.57 -10.32 23.53
N LEU A 20 -9.05 -9.80 24.67
CA LEU A 20 -10.24 -8.95 24.69
C LEU A 20 -10.00 -7.64 23.93
N LYS A 21 -8.86 -6.98 24.14
CA LYS A 21 -8.48 -5.78 23.37
C LYS A 21 -8.39 -6.05 21.88
N GLN A 22 -7.83 -7.20 21.50
CA GLN A 22 -7.78 -7.60 20.09
C GLN A 22 -9.19 -7.70 19.51
N TYR A 23 -10.10 -8.36 20.22
CA TYR A 23 -11.51 -8.43 19.82
C TYR A 23 -12.17 -7.05 19.72
N GLU A 24 -11.97 -6.19 20.72
CA GLU A 24 -12.52 -4.82 20.75
C GLU A 24 -11.98 -3.94 19.62
N SER A 25 -10.73 -4.15 19.19
CA SER A 25 -10.14 -3.50 18.02
C SER A 25 -10.66 -4.04 16.67
N GLY A 26 -11.59 -5.00 16.71
CA GLY A 26 -12.20 -5.61 15.52
C GLY A 26 -11.39 -6.75 14.93
N HIS A 27 -10.48 -7.38 15.69
CA HIS A 27 -9.69 -8.51 15.17
C HIS A 27 -10.58 -9.73 14.89
N ILE A 28 -10.54 -10.21 13.65
CA ILE A 28 -11.25 -11.41 13.21
C ILE A 28 -10.35 -12.31 12.34
N CYS A 29 -10.77 -13.57 12.20
CA CYS A 29 -10.11 -14.52 11.32
C CYS A 29 -10.09 -14.00 9.87
N SER A 30 -8.90 -13.90 9.28
CA SER A 30 -8.68 -13.40 7.89
C SER A 30 -8.90 -11.90 7.68
N ASP A 31 -8.82 -11.10 8.74
CA ASP A 31 -8.63 -9.66 8.58
C ASP A 31 -7.20 -9.32 8.11
N TYR A 32 -6.90 -8.01 8.09
CA TYR A 32 -5.59 -7.47 7.74
C TYR A 32 -4.84 -6.91 8.95
N ASN A 33 -5.28 -7.24 10.17
CA ASN A 33 -4.73 -6.70 11.42
C ASN A 33 -3.65 -7.62 11.96
N ASP A 34 -2.46 -7.60 11.34
CA ASP A 34 -1.34 -8.48 11.71
C ASP A 34 -0.68 -8.13 13.06
N LEU A 35 -0.78 -6.85 13.45
CA LEU A 35 -0.24 -6.31 14.70
C LEU A 35 -1.29 -5.45 15.40
N ILE A 36 -1.48 -5.65 16.70
CA ILE A 36 -2.31 -4.80 17.57
C ILE A 36 -1.44 -4.34 18.73
N ASP A 37 -1.25 -3.03 18.87
CA ASP A 37 -0.30 -2.43 19.83
C ASP A 37 1.14 -2.99 19.71
N GLY A 38 1.54 -3.33 18.49
CA GLY A 38 2.85 -3.95 18.21
C GLY A 38 2.96 -5.43 18.57
N LEU A 39 1.90 -6.02 19.15
CA LEU A 39 1.83 -7.45 19.41
C LEU A 39 1.29 -8.21 18.18
N PRO A 40 1.94 -9.30 17.76
CA PRO A 40 1.43 -10.14 16.69
C PRO A 40 0.11 -10.80 17.09
N THR A 41 -0.80 -10.88 16.15
CA THR A 41 -2.14 -11.47 16.32
C THR A 41 -2.27 -12.75 15.49
N GLY A 42 -1.41 -12.90 14.49
CA GLY A 42 -1.46 -13.95 13.47
C GLY A 42 -0.49 -15.11 13.69
N ALA A 43 -0.55 -16.06 12.76
CA ALA A 43 0.43 -17.14 12.66
C ALA A 43 0.64 -17.49 11.19
N VAL A 44 1.87 -17.86 10.83
CA VAL A 44 2.19 -18.45 9.53
C VAL A 44 2.14 -19.97 9.67
N ARG A 45 1.40 -20.65 8.78
CA ARG A 45 1.29 -22.11 8.76
C ARG A 45 2.00 -22.67 7.53
N VAL A 46 2.94 -23.58 7.76
CA VAL A 46 3.55 -24.40 6.71
C VAL A 46 3.03 -25.82 6.82
N SER A 47 2.65 -26.43 5.71
CA SER A 47 2.17 -27.81 5.66
C SER A 47 3.08 -28.65 4.78
N PHE A 48 3.44 -29.83 5.26
CA PHE A 48 4.38 -30.73 4.59
C PHE A 48 3.65 -31.97 4.07
N GLY A 49 3.98 -32.39 2.85
CA GLY A 49 3.48 -33.64 2.27
C GLY A 49 4.22 -34.86 2.81
N TYR A 50 3.65 -36.05 2.60
CA TYR A 50 4.18 -37.33 3.10
C TYR A 50 5.67 -37.57 2.77
N MET A 51 6.12 -37.18 1.59
CA MET A 51 7.51 -37.39 1.15
C MET A 51 8.51 -36.33 1.66
N THR A 52 8.07 -35.39 2.48
CA THR A 52 8.95 -34.34 3.03
C THR A 52 9.94 -34.96 4.00
N ARG A 53 11.23 -34.70 3.79
CA ARG A 53 12.28 -35.15 4.70
C ARG A 53 12.63 -34.05 5.68
N LYS A 54 13.24 -34.41 6.81
CA LYS A 54 13.78 -33.44 7.77
C LYS A 54 14.64 -32.38 7.09
N ALA A 55 15.52 -32.80 6.17
CA ALA A 55 16.38 -31.90 5.42
C ALA A 55 15.62 -30.85 4.57
N ASP A 56 14.40 -31.13 4.15
CA ASP A 56 13.57 -30.17 3.43
C ASP A 56 12.94 -29.15 4.39
N VAL A 57 12.54 -29.59 5.59
CA VAL A 57 12.09 -28.71 6.68
C VAL A 57 13.23 -27.80 7.14
N ASP A 58 14.44 -28.34 7.31
CA ASP A 58 15.63 -27.58 7.70
C ASP A 58 15.93 -26.46 6.68
N LYS A 59 15.71 -26.70 5.38
CA LYS A 59 15.84 -25.63 4.35
C LYS A 59 14.83 -24.51 4.54
N VAL A 60 13.59 -24.82 4.91
CA VAL A 60 12.56 -23.80 5.18
C VAL A 60 12.93 -22.98 6.41
N ILE A 61 13.37 -23.64 7.49
CA ILE A 61 13.82 -22.98 8.72
C ILE A 61 15.01 -22.07 8.41
N ASN A 62 16.04 -22.60 7.74
CA ASN A 62 17.20 -21.83 7.34
C ASN A 62 16.80 -20.64 6.47
N MET A 63 15.86 -20.80 5.53
CA MET A 63 15.36 -19.67 4.74
C MET A 63 14.73 -18.58 5.63
N ILE A 64 13.95 -18.94 6.63
CA ILE A 64 13.34 -17.96 7.55
C ILE A 64 14.43 -17.22 8.34
N GLU A 65 15.36 -17.95 8.95
CA GLU A 65 16.47 -17.39 9.72
C GLU A 65 17.29 -16.42 8.85
N GLU A 66 17.67 -16.90 7.69
CA GLU A 66 18.54 -16.20 6.76
C GLU A 66 17.84 -14.97 6.16
N CYS A 67 16.57 -15.07 5.74
CA CYS A 67 15.88 -13.99 5.03
C CYS A 67 15.20 -12.96 5.93
N TYR A 68 14.85 -13.31 7.17
CA TYR A 68 14.01 -12.46 8.03
C TYR A 68 14.64 -12.16 9.38
N LEU A 69 15.49 -13.03 9.93
CA LEU A 69 16.09 -12.81 11.25
C LEU A 69 17.46 -12.14 11.19
N LYS A 70 18.14 -12.21 10.04
CA LYS A 70 19.45 -11.56 9.84
C LYS A 70 19.34 -10.05 9.69
N ALA A 71 20.39 -9.35 10.14
CA ALA A 71 20.49 -7.90 10.05
C ALA A 71 20.32 -7.43 8.58
N PRO A 72 19.70 -6.25 8.34
CA PRO A 72 19.52 -5.72 6.98
C PRO A 72 20.82 -5.70 6.16
N ALA A 73 21.94 -5.33 6.77
CA ALA A 73 23.25 -5.31 6.12
C ALA A 73 23.69 -6.70 5.63
N GLU A 74 23.49 -7.75 6.45
CA GLU A 74 23.81 -9.13 6.07
C GLU A 74 22.94 -9.61 4.91
N ARG A 75 21.64 -9.29 4.94
CA ARG A 75 20.71 -9.65 3.87
C ARG A 75 21.06 -8.95 2.55
N LEU A 76 21.39 -7.67 2.60
CA LEU A 76 21.86 -6.91 1.43
C LEU A 76 23.16 -7.48 0.87
N SER A 77 24.07 -7.96 1.73
CA SER A 77 25.33 -8.58 1.30
C SER A 77 25.16 -9.88 0.50
N ARG A 78 23.97 -10.49 0.50
CA ARG A 78 23.67 -11.70 -0.29
C ARG A 78 23.18 -11.42 -1.69
N ILE A 79 22.74 -10.18 -1.91
CA ILE A 79 22.47 -9.65 -3.24
C ILE A 79 23.80 -9.30 -3.94
N ASP A 80 24.92 -9.35 -3.22
CA ASP A 80 26.24 -9.22 -3.80
C ASP A 80 26.55 -10.41 -4.73
N ILE A 81 26.57 -10.09 -6.01
CA ILE A 81 26.95 -10.97 -7.12
C ILE A 81 28.23 -11.74 -6.87
N ALA A 82 29.20 -11.14 -6.16
CA ALA A 82 30.50 -11.75 -5.93
C ALA A 82 30.41 -13.10 -5.17
N LYS A 83 29.28 -13.36 -4.50
CA LYS A 83 29.02 -14.58 -3.73
C LYS A 83 28.04 -15.55 -4.39
N LEU A 84 27.64 -15.31 -5.64
CA LEU A 84 26.72 -16.21 -6.34
C LEU A 84 27.33 -17.60 -6.57
N PRO A 85 26.55 -18.69 -6.39
CA PRO A 85 26.97 -20.03 -6.80
C PRO A 85 27.45 -20.05 -8.25
N LYS A 86 28.44 -20.87 -8.59
CA LYS A 86 28.99 -20.97 -9.97
C LYS A 86 27.92 -21.16 -11.05
N ALA A 87 26.85 -21.89 -10.73
CA ALA A 87 25.71 -22.09 -11.62
C ALA A 87 24.93 -20.80 -11.95
N LEU A 88 25.05 -19.74 -11.14
CA LEU A 88 24.37 -18.44 -11.31
C LEU A 88 25.33 -17.31 -11.71
N MET A 89 26.64 -17.59 -11.83
CA MET A 89 27.69 -16.60 -12.18
C MET A 89 27.59 -16.05 -13.61
N HIS A 90 26.76 -16.63 -14.49
CA HIS A 90 26.49 -16.10 -15.83
C HIS A 90 25.23 -15.21 -15.90
N ILE A 91 24.47 -15.12 -14.79
CA ILE A 91 23.27 -14.30 -14.59
C ILE A 91 23.49 -13.01 -13.75
N PRO A 92 24.70 -12.61 -13.26
CA PRO A 92 24.89 -11.50 -12.32
C PRO A 92 24.10 -10.22 -12.61
N ASP A 93 24.19 -9.70 -13.83
CA ASP A 93 23.56 -8.41 -14.17
C ASP A 93 22.03 -8.48 -14.20
N LYS A 94 21.46 -9.69 -14.30
CA LYS A 94 20.02 -9.96 -14.13
C LYS A 94 19.62 -10.09 -12.65
N LEU A 95 20.57 -10.33 -11.74
CA LEU A 95 20.31 -10.54 -10.31
C LEU A 95 20.49 -9.27 -9.47
N LYS A 96 21.17 -8.24 -9.96
CA LYS A 96 21.10 -6.91 -9.32
C LYS A 96 19.66 -6.43 -9.40
N PRO A 97 18.97 -6.20 -8.26
CA PRO A 97 17.67 -5.56 -8.29
C PRO A 97 17.85 -4.19 -8.93
N LYS A 98 17.12 -3.95 -10.02
CA LYS A 98 17.03 -2.65 -10.66
C LYS A 98 15.62 -2.14 -10.44
N LEU A 99 15.53 -0.90 -10.00
CA LEU A 99 14.26 -0.19 -10.02
C LEU A 99 13.81 -0.07 -11.48
N LYS A 100 12.72 -0.75 -11.83
CA LYS A 100 12.18 -0.75 -13.19
C LYS A 100 11.26 0.45 -13.43
N GLU A 101 10.31 0.64 -12.52
CA GLU A 101 9.32 1.71 -12.55
C GLU A 101 8.83 1.96 -11.12
N ILE A 102 8.55 3.23 -10.80
CA ILE A 102 7.76 3.63 -9.63
C ILE A 102 6.34 3.89 -10.13
N CYS A 103 5.35 3.32 -9.45
CA CYS A 103 3.94 3.53 -9.76
C CYS A 103 3.30 4.26 -8.59
N ILE A 104 2.82 5.46 -8.85
CA ILE A 104 2.07 6.28 -7.88
C ILE A 104 0.61 6.23 -8.28
N TYR A 105 -0.28 6.23 -7.30
CA TYR A 105 -1.72 6.27 -7.52
C TYR A 105 -2.31 7.51 -6.85
N PRO A 106 -2.19 8.69 -7.50
CA PRO A 106 -2.63 9.94 -6.91
C PRO A 106 -4.08 9.91 -6.45
N ILE A 107 -4.96 9.36 -7.29
CA ILE A 107 -6.39 9.23 -7.00
C ILE A 107 -6.70 7.78 -6.60
N LYS A 108 -7.41 7.60 -5.48
CA LYS A 108 -7.97 6.32 -5.05
C LYS A 108 -8.71 5.64 -6.21
N SER A 109 -8.46 4.36 -6.42
CA SER A 109 -9.12 3.52 -7.44
C SER A 109 -8.79 3.83 -8.91
N CYS A 110 -8.02 4.88 -9.22
CA CYS A 110 -7.66 5.25 -10.60
C CYS A 110 -6.35 4.59 -11.07
N GLY A 111 -5.99 4.83 -12.33
CA GLY A 111 -4.77 4.33 -12.96
C GLY A 111 -3.48 4.87 -12.32
N ALA A 112 -2.39 4.15 -12.51
CA ALA A 112 -1.07 4.54 -11.99
C ALA A 112 -0.43 5.64 -12.84
N PHE A 113 0.17 6.62 -12.18
CA PHE A 113 1.18 7.51 -12.73
C PHE A 113 2.55 6.82 -12.64
N LYS A 114 3.16 6.54 -13.80
CA LYS A 114 4.40 5.76 -13.90
C LYS A 114 5.61 6.68 -14.04
N ILE A 115 6.63 6.42 -13.21
CA ILE A 115 7.86 7.19 -13.12
C ILE A 115 9.05 6.24 -13.34
N VAL A 116 10.01 6.65 -14.16
CA VAL A 116 11.17 5.82 -14.55
C VAL A 116 12.48 6.26 -13.89
N ASP A 117 12.51 7.46 -13.30
CA ASP A 117 13.70 8.07 -12.72
C ASP A 117 13.65 8.07 -11.19
N SER A 118 13.03 9.08 -10.57
CA SER A 118 13.03 9.30 -9.13
C SER A 118 11.78 10.04 -8.69
N TRP A 119 11.35 9.82 -7.45
CA TRP A 119 10.22 10.54 -6.88
C TRP A 119 10.44 10.89 -5.41
N PRO A 120 9.98 12.07 -4.93
CA PRO A 120 10.14 12.43 -3.52
C PRO A 120 9.38 11.49 -2.58
N LEU A 121 10.01 11.18 -1.45
CA LEU A 121 9.38 10.50 -0.32
C LEU A 121 8.99 11.51 0.76
N THR A 122 7.85 11.26 1.39
CA THR A 122 7.30 11.96 2.55
C THR A 122 7.25 11.01 3.75
N SER A 123 6.79 11.49 4.90
CA SER A 123 6.56 10.64 6.08
C SER A 123 5.48 9.56 5.86
N THR A 124 4.62 9.71 4.86
CA THR A 124 3.48 8.83 4.59
C THR A 124 3.62 8.00 3.30
N GLY A 125 4.69 8.19 2.52
CA GLY A 125 4.92 7.45 1.28
C GLY A 125 5.51 8.30 0.17
N PHE A 126 5.18 8.01 -1.08
CA PHE A 126 5.56 8.87 -2.19
C PHE A 126 4.74 10.16 -2.16
N LEU A 127 5.37 11.29 -2.47
CA LEU A 127 4.68 12.57 -2.58
C LEU A 127 3.49 12.44 -3.55
N TYR A 128 2.32 12.92 -3.14
CA TYR A 128 1.06 12.84 -3.89
C TYR A 128 0.47 11.44 -4.07
N ASP A 129 1.01 10.39 -3.45
CA ASP A 129 0.35 9.07 -3.48
C ASP A 129 -0.90 9.07 -2.60
N ARG A 130 -2.02 8.59 -3.14
CA ARG A 130 -3.33 8.54 -2.45
C ARG A 130 -3.81 9.88 -1.85
N GLY A 131 -3.40 11.00 -2.45
CA GLY A 131 -3.82 12.34 -2.02
C GLY A 131 -5.27 12.71 -2.39
N TRP A 132 -5.90 11.99 -3.33
CA TRP A 132 -7.23 12.31 -3.85
C TRP A 132 -8.15 11.10 -3.89
N MET A 133 -9.45 11.37 -3.97
CA MET A 133 -10.49 10.37 -4.19
C MET A 133 -11.64 11.00 -4.99
N ILE A 134 -12.35 10.17 -5.75
CA ILE A 134 -13.61 10.56 -6.38
C ILE A 134 -14.74 10.10 -5.46
N VAL A 135 -15.70 10.98 -5.19
CA VAL A 135 -16.86 10.68 -4.34
C VAL A 135 -18.15 10.78 -5.16
N ASP A 136 -19.19 10.09 -4.72
CA ASP A 136 -20.54 10.30 -5.23
C ASP A 136 -21.24 11.49 -4.55
N ALA A 137 -22.49 11.75 -4.92
CA ALA A 137 -23.32 12.82 -4.34
C ALA A 137 -23.59 12.66 -2.84
N SER A 138 -23.40 11.46 -2.27
CA SER A 138 -23.50 11.21 -0.83
C SER A 138 -22.19 11.45 -0.07
N GLY A 139 -21.11 11.79 -0.79
CA GLY A 139 -19.76 11.93 -0.23
C GLY A 139 -19.03 10.59 -0.07
N MET A 140 -19.59 9.48 -0.55
CA MET A 140 -18.96 8.16 -0.46
C MET A 140 -17.90 7.99 -1.55
N ALA A 141 -16.69 7.56 -1.17
CA ALA A 141 -15.62 7.33 -2.12
C ALA A 141 -15.96 6.18 -3.10
N LEU A 142 -15.87 6.47 -4.40
CA LEU A 142 -16.01 5.46 -5.43
C LEU A 142 -14.82 4.47 -5.39
N THR A 143 -15.14 3.18 -5.45
CA THR A 143 -14.13 2.12 -5.42
C THR A 143 -14.02 1.38 -6.75
N GLN A 144 -12.81 0.94 -7.10
CA GLN A 144 -12.57 0.15 -8.32
C GLN A 144 -13.36 -1.17 -8.33
N LYS A 145 -13.66 -1.73 -7.15
CA LYS A 145 -14.44 -2.97 -7.00
C LYS A 145 -15.85 -2.83 -7.58
N HIS A 146 -16.48 -1.67 -7.36
CA HIS A 146 -17.82 -1.38 -7.89
C HIS A 146 -17.77 -0.66 -9.24
N HIS A 147 -16.75 0.15 -9.49
CA HIS A 147 -16.59 0.96 -10.69
C HIS A 147 -15.25 0.66 -11.37
N SER A 148 -15.16 -0.46 -12.08
CA SER A 148 -13.92 -0.93 -12.70
C SER A 148 -13.33 0.07 -13.71
N ARG A 149 -14.17 0.88 -14.36
CA ARG A 149 -13.76 1.91 -15.33
C ARG A 149 -12.90 3.02 -14.72
N LEU A 150 -12.89 3.20 -13.40
CA LEU A 150 -12.02 4.18 -12.73
C LEU A 150 -10.54 3.96 -13.07
N CYS A 151 -10.11 2.71 -13.31
CA CYS A 151 -8.71 2.42 -13.66
C CYS A 151 -8.28 2.96 -15.02
N LEU A 152 -9.23 3.38 -15.86
CA LEU A 152 -8.99 3.99 -17.16
C LEU A 152 -8.73 5.50 -17.05
N ILE A 153 -9.11 6.13 -15.92
CA ILE A 153 -8.72 7.50 -15.60
C ILE A 153 -7.24 7.46 -15.20
N ARG A 154 -6.40 8.15 -15.97
CA ARG A 154 -4.95 8.19 -15.74
C ARG A 154 -4.53 9.59 -15.30
N PRO A 155 -4.12 9.76 -14.03
CA PRO A 155 -3.54 10.99 -13.54
C PRO A 155 -2.08 11.13 -13.98
N ILE A 156 -1.68 12.35 -14.32
CA ILE A 156 -0.31 12.72 -14.70
C ILE A 156 0.08 13.96 -13.89
N ILE A 157 1.08 13.83 -13.01
CA ILE A 157 1.49 14.92 -12.13
C ILE A 157 2.58 15.75 -12.82
N ASN A 158 2.36 17.06 -12.93
CA ASN A 158 3.34 18.04 -13.34
C ASN A 158 3.73 18.95 -12.17
N ARG A 159 4.88 18.67 -11.57
CA ARG A 159 5.41 19.43 -10.42
C ARG A 159 5.86 20.85 -10.77
N GLN A 160 6.21 21.13 -12.01
CA GLN A 160 6.65 22.46 -12.44
C GLN A 160 5.46 23.40 -12.68
N ARG A 161 4.37 22.85 -13.20
CA ARG A 161 3.11 23.56 -13.40
C ARG A 161 2.19 23.55 -12.18
N GLU A 162 2.56 22.78 -11.14
CA GLU A 162 1.74 22.55 -9.96
C GLU A 162 0.33 22.03 -10.28
N THR A 163 0.22 21.20 -11.32
CA THR A 163 -1.05 20.60 -11.76
C THR A 163 -0.97 19.08 -11.88
N MET A 164 -2.11 18.42 -11.70
CA MET A 164 -2.36 17.02 -12.07
C MET A 164 -3.34 16.99 -13.24
N GLU A 165 -2.90 16.50 -14.39
CA GLU A 165 -3.74 16.30 -15.57
C GLU A 165 -4.45 14.93 -15.46
N LEU A 166 -5.76 14.90 -15.64
CA LEU A 166 -6.56 13.68 -15.72
C LEU A 166 -6.88 13.37 -17.18
N THR A 167 -6.58 12.15 -17.59
CA THR A 167 -6.80 11.68 -18.96
C THR A 167 -7.72 10.45 -18.95
N PHE A 168 -8.60 10.37 -19.96
CA PHE A 168 -9.46 9.22 -20.21
C PHE A 168 -9.57 9.00 -21.73
N THR A 169 -9.68 7.75 -22.16
CA THR A 169 -9.65 7.43 -23.60
C THR A 169 -10.81 8.09 -24.34
N GLY A 170 -10.50 8.91 -25.36
CA GLY A 170 -11.50 9.60 -26.17
C GLY A 170 -12.06 10.89 -25.55
N MET A 171 -11.53 11.37 -24.43
CA MET A 171 -11.93 12.61 -23.77
C MET A 171 -10.78 13.62 -23.77
N LYS A 172 -11.12 14.91 -23.83
CA LYS A 172 -10.14 15.99 -23.61
C LYS A 172 -9.72 15.96 -22.13
N SER A 173 -8.43 16.09 -21.85
CA SER A 173 -7.92 16.09 -20.48
C SER A 173 -8.45 17.28 -19.66
N VAL A 174 -8.44 17.13 -18.33
CA VAL A 174 -8.76 18.20 -17.36
C VAL A 174 -7.62 18.35 -16.37
N ASP A 175 -7.30 19.59 -15.97
CA ASP A 175 -6.26 19.88 -14.98
C ASP A 175 -6.87 20.06 -13.59
N VAL A 176 -6.21 19.49 -12.57
CA VAL A 176 -6.50 19.65 -11.14
C VAL A 176 -5.31 20.36 -10.49
N SER A 177 -5.56 21.38 -9.68
CA SER A 177 -4.47 22.07 -8.95
C SER A 177 -3.85 21.15 -7.89
N LEU A 178 -2.51 21.15 -7.78
CA LEU A 178 -1.79 20.49 -6.68
C LEU A 178 -1.68 21.38 -5.44
N GLU A 179 -1.89 22.69 -5.57
CA GLU A 179 -1.91 23.61 -4.44
C GLU A 179 -3.20 23.44 -3.65
N ASN A 180 -3.08 23.03 -2.38
CA ASN A 180 -4.11 23.32 -1.40
C ASN A 180 -4.11 24.83 -1.18
N THR A 181 -5.19 25.54 -1.58
CA THR A 181 -5.41 26.96 -1.28
C THR A 181 -5.25 27.21 0.23
N SER A 182 -4.02 27.52 0.61
CA SER A 182 -3.56 27.76 1.98
C SER A 182 -2.83 29.10 2.06
N LYS A 183 -3.30 30.08 1.27
CA LYS A 183 -2.88 31.47 1.36
C LYS A 183 -4.09 32.38 1.22
N GLY A 184 -4.57 32.89 2.36
CA GLY A 184 -5.48 34.04 2.43
C GLY A 184 -6.89 33.70 2.90
N THR A 185 -7.12 33.85 4.20
CA THR A 185 -8.26 34.55 4.83
C THR A 185 -9.59 34.67 4.05
N ASN A 186 -10.10 33.60 3.43
CA ASN A 186 -11.46 33.45 2.92
C ASN A 186 -11.77 31.95 2.77
N VAL A 187 -11.92 31.25 3.90
CA VAL A 187 -12.31 29.82 4.00
C VAL A 187 -13.80 29.61 3.65
N VAL A 188 -14.42 30.51 2.87
CA VAL A 188 -15.88 30.54 2.75
C VAL A 188 -16.41 29.63 1.63
N ASN A 189 -15.61 29.24 0.63
CA ASN A 189 -16.15 28.54 -0.55
C ASN A 189 -15.48 27.21 -0.95
N ALA A 190 -14.49 26.69 -0.21
CA ALA A 190 -14.07 25.31 -0.42
C ALA A 190 -15.03 24.40 0.33
N SER A 191 -15.94 23.72 -0.38
CA SER A 191 -16.85 22.74 0.22
C SER A 191 -16.01 21.58 0.78
N VAL A 192 -15.81 21.58 2.10
CA VAL A 192 -15.17 20.46 2.78
C VAL A 192 -16.09 19.25 2.64
N CYS A 193 -15.66 18.21 1.91
CA CYS A 193 -16.42 16.98 1.77
C CYS A 193 -16.02 16.00 2.88
N GLN A 194 -17.01 15.39 3.54
CA GLN A 194 -16.78 14.30 4.50
C GLN A 194 -16.97 12.97 3.78
N SER A 195 -15.97 12.09 3.86
CA SER A 195 -16.05 10.73 3.34
C SER A 195 -15.65 9.72 4.40
N LYS A 196 -15.89 8.43 4.12
CA LYS A 196 -15.40 7.32 4.94
C LYS A 196 -14.37 6.52 4.17
N VAL A 197 -13.20 6.33 4.77
CA VAL A 197 -12.15 5.44 4.27
C VAL A 197 -11.80 4.47 5.37
N CYS A 198 -12.04 3.17 5.17
CA CYS A 198 -11.82 2.15 6.19
C CYS A 198 -12.53 2.48 7.53
N ASP A 199 -13.77 2.95 7.44
CA ASP A 199 -14.61 3.42 8.56
C ASP A 199 -14.14 4.70 9.28
N ASP A 200 -12.98 5.25 8.91
CA ASP A 200 -12.52 6.55 9.38
C ASP A 200 -13.14 7.69 8.58
N LEU A 201 -13.60 8.73 9.30
CA LEU A 201 -14.07 9.98 8.71
C LEU A 201 -12.88 10.80 8.21
N VAL A 202 -12.88 11.11 6.92
CA VAL A 202 -11.87 11.96 6.27
C VAL A 202 -12.52 13.21 5.71
N SER A 203 -11.86 14.35 5.85
CA SER A 203 -12.23 15.60 5.21
C SER A 203 -11.37 15.82 3.95
N GLY A 204 -12.01 16.28 2.87
CA GLY A 204 -11.34 16.64 1.62
C GLY A 204 -11.74 18.02 1.14
N TYR A 205 -10.97 18.57 0.20
CA TYR A 205 -11.31 19.79 -0.51
C TYR A 205 -11.89 19.43 -1.87
N ASP A 206 -13.00 20.10 -2.25
CA ASP A 206 -13.54 19.95 -3.59
C ASP A 206 -12.56 20.48 -4.66
N CYS A 207 -12.43 19.72 -5.75
CA CYS A 207 -11.50 20.01 -6.83
C CYS A 207 -12.11 20.89 -7.94
N GLY A 208 -13.35 21.38 -7.75
CA GLY A 208 -14.04 22.31 -8.62
C GLY A 208 -14.97 21.65 -9.64
N ASP A 209 -16.00 22.41 -10.04
CA ASP A 209 -17.08 21.97 -10.93
C ASP A 209 -16.58 21.48 -12.29
N THR A 210 -15.47 22.03 -12.80
CA THR A 210 -14.89 21.61 -14.09
C THR A 210 -14.41 20.16 -14.04
N VAL A 211 -13.81 19.74 -12.93
CA VAL A 211 -13.35 18.36 -12.72
C VAL A 211 -14.55 17.45 -12.46
N ALA A 212 -15.51 17.93 -11.67
CA ALA A 212 -16.74 17.18 -11.39
C ALA A 212 -17.56 16.90 -12.67
N GLN A 213 -17.66 17.87 -13.59
CA GLN A 213 -18.36 17.70 -14.87
C GLN A 213 -17.60 16.79 -15.85
N TRP A 214 -16.29 16.66 -15.68
CA TRP A 214 -15.46 15.79 -16.50
C TRP A 214 -15.59 14.30 -16.12
N LEU A 215 -15.84 14.00 -14.84
CA LEU A 215 -15.98 12.65 -14.27
C LEU A 215 -17.32 11.99 -14.63
#